data_AF-A0A968BW00-F1
#
_entry.id   AF-A0A968BW00-F1
#
_cell.length_a   1.000
_cell.length_b   1.000
_cell.length_c   1.000
_cell.angle_alpha   90.00
_cell.angle_beta   90.00
_cell.angle_gamma   90.00
#
_symmetry.space_group_name_H-M   'P 1'
#
loop_
_entity.id
_entity.type
_entity.pdbx_description
1 polymer ?
#
loop_
_entity_poly.entity_id
_entity_poly.type
_entity_poly.pdbx_seq_one_letter_code
_entity_poly.pdbx_strand_id
1 'polypeptide(L)' 'VMFNSALLYELAVLKPFAAPLLLQVKPGTRAHVEAKRLMAFLEWFEPLAPDQVPDNSILREFVGGSILRDFHVSL' A
#
# COMPACT_ATOMS: atom_id res chain seq x y z
N VAL A 1 -12.81 14.89 14.90
CA VAL A 1 -12.97 15.00 13.43
C VAL A 1 -12.00 14.01 12.80
N MET A 2 -12.45 13.12 11.91
CA MET A 2 -11.58 12.22 11.14
C MET A 2 -11.35 12.86 9.77
N PHE A 3 -10.08 13.05 9.39
CA PHE A 3 -9.71 13.54 8.07
C PHE A 3 -9.38 12.35 7.17
N ASN A 4 -10.13 12.18 6.09
CA ASN A 4 -9.84 11.18 5.08
C ASN A 4 -8.88 11.79 4.06
N SER A 5 -7.60 11.43 4.16
CA SER A 5 -6.57 11.84 3.21
C SER A 5 -6.39 10.85 2.06
N ALA A 6 -7.24 9.82 1.95
CA ALA A 6 -7.06 8.76 0.97
C ALA A 6 -7.35 9.28 -0.45
N LEU A 7 -6.46 8.95 -1.38
CA LEU A 7 -6.61 9.24 -2.80
C LEU A 7 -7.00 7.97 -3.55
N LEU A 8 -7.87 8.10 -4.55
CA LEU A 8 -8.47 6.96 -5.28
C LEU A 8 -7.44 5.99 -5.87
N TYR A 9 -6.26 6.49 -6.27
CA TYR A 9 -5.22 5.70 -6.91
C TYR A 9 -4.34 4.91 -5.91
N GLU A 10 -4.38 5.21 -4.61
CA GLU A 10 -3.41 4.65 -3.65
C GLU A 10 -3.55 3.14 -3.52
N LEU A 11 -4.79 2.63 -3.49
CA LEU A 11 -5.05 1.19 -3.42
C LEU A 11 -4.67 0.45 -4.70
N ALA A 12 -4.85 1.09 -5.87
CA ALA A 12 -4.39 0.58 -7.16
C ALA A 12 -2.86 0.44 -7.20
N VAL A 13 -2.14 1.41 -6.64
CA VAL A 13 -0.67 1.37 -6.55
C VAL A 13 -0.18 0.37 -5.50
N LEU A 14 -0.90 0.21 -4.38
CA LEU A 14 -0.53 -0.76 -3.34
C LEU A 14 -0.78 -2.21 -3.75
N LYS A 15 -1.80 -2.48 -4.58
CA LYS A 15 -2.22 -3.83 -4.93
C LYS A 15 -1.09 -4.76 -5.39
N PRO A 16 -0.19 -4.37 -6.32
CA PRO A 16 0.95 -5.20 -6.74
C PRO A 16 1.89 -5.61 -5.61
N PHE A 17 2.01 -4.78 -4.56
CA PHE A 17 2.89 -5.03 -3.42
C PHE A 17 2.17 -5.83 -2.33
N ALA A 18 0.91 -5.50 -2.05
CA ALA A 18 0.13 -6.11 -0.98
C ALA A 18 -0.36 -7.53 -1.36
N ALA A 19 -0.83 -7.74 -2.59
CA ALA A 19 -1.44 -9.02 -2.98
C ALA A 19 -0.48 -10.22 -2.83
N PRO A 20 0.80 -10.17 -3.29
CA PRO A 20 1.73 -11.28 -3.08
C PRO A 20 1.98 -11.61 -1.60
N LEU A 21 1.94 -10.60 -0.72
CA LEU A 21 2.15 -10.79 0.72
C LEU A 21 0.92 -11.41 1.38
N LEU A 22 -0.29 -10.98 0.99
CA LEU A 22 -1.54 -11.54 1.48
C LEU A 22 -1.68 -13.03 1.09
N LEU A 23 -1.21 -13.42 -0.10
CA LEU A 23 -1.18 -14.83 -0.54
C LEU A 23 -0.26 -15.73 0.29
N GLN A 24 0.74 -15.15 0.97
CA GLN A 24 1.68 -15.91 1.81
C GLN A 24 1.09 -16.23 3.21
N VAL A 25 -0.08 -15.69 3.55
CA VAL A 25 -0.69 -15.89 4.87
C VAL A 25 -1.19 -17.33 5.00
N LYS A 26 -0.60 -18.06 5.97
CA LYS A 26 -0.84 -19.50 6.18
C LYS A 26 -2.34 -19.83 6.33
N PRO A 27 -2.88 -20.78 5.54
CA PRO A 27 -4.25 -21.26 5.67
C PRO A 27 -4.59 -21.80 7.06
N GLY A 28 -5.86 -21.74 7.43
CA GLY A 28 -6.37 -22.23 8.72
C GLY A 28 -6.09 -21.33 9.92
N THR A 29 -5.46 -20.17 9.72
CA THR A 29 -5.24 -19.16 10.76
C THR A 29 -6.34 -18.09 10.75
N ARG A 30 -6.56 -17.40 11.87
CA ARG A 30 -7.45 -16.22 11.91
C ARG A 30 -6.99 -15.13 10.94
N ALA A 31 -5.69 -14.94 10.81
CA ALA A 31 -5.10 -13.97 9.87
C ALA A 31 -5.45 -14.29 8.40
N HIS A 32 -5.60 -15.58 8.05
CA HIS A 32 -5.98 -15.97 6.69
C HIS A 32 -7.39 -15.50 6.29
N VAL A 33 -8.32 -15.41 7.26
CA VAL A 33 -9.67 -14.86 7.02
C VAL A 33 -9.56 -13.39 6.64
N GLU A 34 -8.79 -12.61 7.41
CA GLU A 34 -8.56 -11.19 7.10
C GLU A 34 -7.79 -11.02 5.79
N ALA A 35 -6.81 -11.87 5.51
CA ALA A 35 -6.04 -11.81 4.27
C ALA A 35 -6.94 -12.01 3.04
N LYS A 36 -7.90 -12.96 3.09
CA LYS A 36 -8.91 -13.13 2.03
C LYS A 36 -9.82 -11.92 1.90
N ARG A 37 -10.26 -11.33 3.02
CA ARG A 37 -11.11 -10.13 3.01
C ARG A 37 -10.39 -8.95 2.36
N LEU A 38 -9.12 -8.74 2.70
CA LEU A 38 -8.28 -7.71 2.11
C LEU A 38 -8.00 -7.99 0.62
N MET A 39 -7.76 -9.24 0.23
CA MET A 39 -7.59 -9.62 -1.18
C MET A 39 -8.85 -9.31 -1.99
N ALA A 40 -10.01 -9.75 -1.52
CA ALA A 40 -11.30 -9.47 -2.18
C ALA A 40 -11.60 -7.96 -2.26
N PHE A 41 -11.12 -7.17 -1.30
CA PHE A 41 -11.20 -5.71 -1.37
C PHE A 41 -10.24 -5.12 -2.42
N LEU A 42 -9.02 -5.64 -2.54
CA LEU A 42 -8.05 -5.21 -3.55
C LEU A 42 -8.43 -5.65 -4.97
N GLU A 43 -9.24 -6.70 -5.13
CA GLU A 43 -9.71 -7.16 -6.45
C GLU A 43 -10.46 -6.09 -7.23
N TRP A 44 -11.11 -5.13 -6.56
CA TRP A 44 -11.87 -4.02 -7.17
C TRP A 44 -10.99 -2.96 -7.86
N PHE A 45 -9.68 -2.98 -7.64
CA PHE A 45 -8.76 -1.95 -8.15
C PHE A 45 -7.91 -2.49 -9.30
N GLU A 46 -7.86 -1.78 -10.41
CA GLU A 46 -6.90 -2.08 -11.49
C GLU A 46 -5.49 -1.70 -11.00
N PRO A 47 -4.48 -2.58 -11.10
CA PRO A 47 -3.11 -2.25 -10.72
C PRO A 47 -2.58 -1.00 -11.42
N LEU A 48 -1.91 -0.13 -10.66
CA LEU A 48 -1.22 1.04 -11.20
C LEU A 48 0.26 1.00 -10.82
N ALA A 49 1.12 1.44 -11.74
CA ALA A 49 2.55 1.56 -11.48
C ALA A 49 2.83 2.74 -10.51
N PRO A 50 3.87 2.64 -9.66
CA PRO A 50 4.17 3.67 -8.66
C PRO A 50 4.86 4.91 -9.25
N ASP A 51 5.12 4.95 -10.56
CA ASP A 51 5.79 6.06 -11.24
C ASP A 51 5.01 7.37 -11.15
N GLN A 52 3.67 7.31 -11.18
CA GLN A 52 2.79 8.48 -11.12
C GLN A 52 2.49 8.99 -9.70
N VAL A 53 3.05 8.35 -8.67
CA VAL A 53 2.83 8.78 -7.28
C VAL A 53 3.60 10.07 -7.01
N PRO A 54 2.98 11.14 -6.48
CA PRO A 54 3.71 12.35 -6.12
C PRO A 54 4.86 12.07 -5.13
N ASP A 55 5.98 12.75 -5.32
CA ASP A 55 7.20 12.56 -4.53
C ASP A 55 7.02 12.89 -3.04
N ASN A 56 6.09 13.78 -2.73
CA ASN A 56 5.72 14.17 -1.37
C ASN A 56 4.58 13.31 -0.77
N SER A 57 4.10 12.29 -1.49
CA SER A 57 3.08 11.37 -0.98
C SER A 57 3.68 10.45 0.08
N ILE A 58 2.98 10.28 1.20
CA ILE A 58 3.35 9.29 2.23
C ILE A 58 3.40 7.86 1.67
N LEU A 59 2.66 7.58 0.59
CA LEU A 59 2.67 6.28 -0.07
C LEU A 59 4.08 5.87 -0.53
N ARG A 60 4.95 6.85 -0.86
CA ARG A 60 6.34 6.64 -1.25
C ARG A 60 7.20 5.97 -0.19
N GLU A 61 6.79 5.97 1.08
CA GLU A 61 7.45 5.19 2.14
C GLU A 61 7.29 3.69 1.95
N PHE A 62 6.17 3.26 1.35
CA PHE A 62 5.84 1.84 1.16
C PHE A 62 6.22 1.33 -0.23
N VAL A 63 6.03 2.14 -1.26
CA VAL A 63 6.27 1.74 -2.66
C VAL A 63 7.61 2.23 -3.21
N GLY A 64 8.41 2.88 -2.36
CA GLY A 64 9.71 3.45 -2.72
C GLY A 64 9.60 4.80 -3.46
N GLY A 65 10.75 5.46 -3.64
CA GLY A 65 10.83 6.79 -4.23
C GLY A 65 10.59 7.94 -3.25
N SER A 66 10.61 7.68 -1.94
CA SER A 66 10.47 8.73 -0.92
C SER A 66 11.64 9.69 -0.97
N ILE A 67 11.34 10.98 -1.07
CA ILE A 67 12.32 12.08 -1.00
C ILE A 67 12.91 12.28 0.39
N LEU A 68 12.35 11.59 1.41
CA LEU A 68 12.83 11.64 2.79
C LEU A 68 13.74 10.47 3.16
N ARG A 69 14.06 9.57 2.21
CA ARG A 69 14.87 8.38 2.47
C ARG A 69 16.21 8.69 3.16
N ASP A 70 16.86 9.76 2.74
CA ASP A 70 18.18 10.17 3.27
C ASP A 70 18.08 11.45 4.13
N PHE A 71 16.87 11.84 4.51
CA PHE A 71 16.66 13.02 5.35
C PHE A 71 17.22 12.76 6.76
N HIS A 72 18.16 13.61 7.16
CA HIS A 72 18.72 13.63 8.49
C HIS A 72 18.70 15.06 9.00
N VAL A 73 18.39 15.24 10.28
CA VAL A 73 18.50 16.53 10.93
C VAL A 73 19.94 16.70 11.37
N SER A 74 20.69 17.55 10.67
CA SER A 74 22.01 17.98 11.13
C SER A 74 21.81 18.89 12.35
N LEU A 75 22.14 18.38 13.53
CA LEU A 75 22.28 19.17 14.76
C LEU A 75 23.65 19.84 14.80
#